data_AF-A0A7S3BWC8-F1
#
_entry.id   AF-A0A7S3BWC8-F1
#
_cell.length_a   1.000
_cell.length_b   1.000
_cell.length_c   1.000
_cell.angle_alpha   90.00
_cell.angle_beta   90.00
_cell.angle_gamma   90.00
#
_symmetry.space_group_name_H-M   'P 1'
#
loop_
_entity.id
_entity.type
_entity.pdbx_description
1 polymer ?
#
loop_
_entity_poly.entity_id
_entity_poly.type
_entity_poly.pdbx_seq_one_letter_code
_entity_poly.pdbx_strand_id
1 'polypeptide(L)'
;RFLILQGEVEAIAMMKPKAQTVHEEGLLEYLEDIIGSNKYVPEIEEAHKDMEELNEERSRKQNAMKMASHDVEKLEPAKAEAELCLQTERQKQEKQSALYQKSRNKASAFAVEVEEKRDALSARLADEKSKAGEKEDELKSLEKVFKKSKKEHDKGVEAQDESRKEYQALEKEDIKLREEIKGNKA
;
A
#
# COMPACT_ATOMS: atom_id res chain seq x y z
N ARG A 1 50.07 -80.07 -32.50
CA ARG A 1 49.61 -81.41 -32.97
C ARG A 1 50.59 -81.90 -34.04
N PHE A 2 51.13 -83.13 -33.96
CA PHE A 2 52.20 -83.63 -34.86
C PHE A 2 51.98 -85.07 -35.38
N LEU A 3 50.89 -85.72 -34.98
CA LEU A 3 50.52 -87.07 -35.42
C LEU A 3 49.38 -86.91 -36.44
N ILE A 4 49.46 -87.60 -37.58
CA ILE A 4 48.41 -87.63 -38.60
C ILE A 4 48.02 -89.10 -38.79
N LEU A 5 46.79 -89.43 -38.39
CA LEU A 5 46.21 -90.75 -38.65
C LEU A 5 45.41 -90.71 -39.95
N GLN A 6 45.36 -91.84 -40.66
CA GLN A 6 44.68 -91.93 -41.97
C GLN A 6 43.19 -91.52 -41.89
N GLY A 7 42.53 -91.75 -40.76
CA GLY A 7 41.14 -91.30 -40.52
C GLY A 7 40.97 -89.82 -40.20
N GLU A 8 42.02 -89.11 -39.78
CA GLU A 8 41.93 -87.67 -39.45
C GLU A 8 41.82 -86.80 -40.71
N VAL A 9 42.42 -87.23 -41.83
CA VAL A 9 42.33 -86.51 -43.10
C VAL A 9 40.89 -86.52 -43.65
N GLU A 10 40.21 -87.67 -43.57
CA GLU A 10 38.79 -87.80 -43.96
C GLU A 10 37.88 -87.04 -43.00
N ALA A 11 38.18 -87.05 -41.70
CA ALA A 11 37.44 -86.28 -40.70
C ALA A 11 37.51 -84.77 -40.95
N ILE A 12 38.70 -84.23 -41.27
CA ILE A 12 38.88 -82.81 -41.58
C ILE A 12 38.16 -82.42 -42.89
N ALA A 13 38.19 -83.28 -43.91
CA ALA A 13 37.50 -83.03 -45.18
C ALA A 13 35.96 -82.99 -45.03
N MET A 14 35.41 -83.66 -44.01
CA MET A 14 33.99 -83.71 -43.69
C MET A 14 33.56 -82.65 -42.66
N MET A 15 34.48 -81.86 -42.11
CA MET A 15 34.16 -80.77 -41.18
C MET A 15 33.36 -79.68 -41.89
N LYS A 16 32.36 -79.14 -41.19
CA LYS A 16 31.61 -77.97 -41.66
C LYS A 16 32.47 -76.71 -41.49
N PRO A 17 32.27 -75.65 -42.31
CA PRO A 17 33.05 -74.41 -42.21
C PRO A 17 33.02 -73.74 -40.83
N LYS A 18 31.93 -73.88 -40.08
CA LYS A 18 31.75 -73.44 -38.69
C LYS A 18 30.96 -74.50 -37.93
N ALA A 19 31.24 -74.68 -36.64
CA ALA A 19 30.45 -75.54 -35.78
C ALA A 19 28.98 -75.10 -35.79
N GLN A 20 28.06 -76.05 -36.02
CA GLN A 20 26.62 -75.79 -35.93
C GLN A 20 26.08 -75.98 -34.51
N THR A 21 26.79 -76.76 -33.69
CA THR A 21 26.47 -77.02 -32.30
C THR A 21 27.75 -77.00 -31.47
N VAL A 22 27.62 -76.75 -30.17
CA VAL A 22 28.76 -76.69 -29.22
C VAL A 22 29.51 -78.03 -29.12
N HIS A 23 28.91 -79.12 -29.59
CA HIS A 23 29.50 -80.47 -29.56
C HIS A 23 30.13 -80.90 -30.89
N GLU A 24 29.96 -80.12 -31.97
CA GLU A 24 30.59 -80.36 -33.26
C GLU A 24 31.81 -79.44 -33.41
N GLU A 25 32.97 -79.98 -33.77
CA GLU A 25 34.16 -79.17 -34.11
C GLU A 25 34.11 -78.82 -35.59
N GLY A 26 33.91 -77.54 -35.90
CA GLY A 26 33.99 -77.02 -37.26
C GLY A 26 35.42 -76.65 -37.64
N LEU A 27 35.61 -76.36 -38.94
CA LEU A 27 36.93 -76.03 -39.47
C LEU A 27 37.50 -74.73 -38.87
N LEU A 28 36.64 -73.75 -38.55
CA LEU A 28 37.05 -72.50 -37.90
C LEU A 28 37.58 -72.75 -36.49
N GLU A 29 36.80 -73.47 -35.67
CA GLU A 29 37.15 -73.79 -34.28
C GLU A 29 38.43 -74.63 -34.19
N TYR A 30 38.61 -75.53 -35.16
CA TYR A 30 39.84 -76.32 -35.34
C TYR A 30 41.06 -75.45 -35.66
N LEU A 31 40.92 -74.46 -36.55
CA LEU A 31 42.00 -73.50 -36.86
C LEU A 31 42.32 -72.59 -35.68
N GLU A 32 41.29 -72.14 -34.94
CA GLU A 32 41.44 -71.32 -33.75
C GLU A 32 42.13 -72.07 -32.60
N ASP A 33 41.97 -73.40 -32.50
CA ASP A 33 42.69 -74.24 -31.54
C ASP A 33 44.18 -74.37 -31.90
N ILE A 34 44.48 -74.52 -33.20
CA ILE A 34 45.87 -74.56 -33.69
C ILE A 34 46.59 -73.22 -33.44
N ILE A 35 45.89 -72.11 -33.67
CA ILE A 35 46.45 -70.75 -33.48
C ILE A 35 46.45 -70.36 -32.00
N GLY A 36 45.54 -70.92 -31.19
CA GLY A 36 45.35 -70.59 -29.78
C GLY A 36 44.53 -69.32 -29.55
N SER A 37 43.75 -68.87 -30.54
CA SER A 37 42.85 -67.70 -30.42
C SER A 37 41.54 -68.02 -29.70
N ASN A 38 41.17 -69.30 -29.59
CA ASN A 38 39.96 -69.78 -28.89
C ASN A 38 39.82 -69.24 -27.46
N LYS A 39 40.93 -68.99 -26.76
CA LYS A 39 40.91 -68.45 -25.38
C LYS A 39 40.32 -67.04 -25.27
N TYR A 40 40.37 -66.25 -26.36
CA TYR A 40 39.87 -64.87 -26.34
C TYR A 40 38.38 -64.78 -26.65
N VAL A 41 37.78 -65.80 -27.27
CA VAL A 41 36.35 -65.84 -27.58
C VAL A 41 35.49 -65.60 -26.33
N PRO A 42 35.66 -66.33 -25.21
CA PRO A 42 34.86 -66.09 -24.00
C PRO A 42 35.14 -64.72 -23.36
N GLU A 43 36.40 -64.26 -23.36
CA GLU A 43 36.76 -62.94 -22.83
C GLU A 43 36.11 -61.80 -23.63
N ILE A 44 36.05 -61.94 -24.95
CA ILE A 44 35.41 -60.97 -25.86
C ILE A 44 33.89 -61.00 -25.67
N GLU A 45 33.27 -62.17 -25.55
CA GLU A 45 31.84 -62.31 -25.30
C GLU A 45 31.42 -61.69 -23.95
N GLU A 46 32.21 -61.92 -22.90
CA GLU A 46 31.99 -61.32 -21.57
C GLU A 46 32.15 -59.79 -21.63
N ALA A 47 33.25 -59.29 -22.24
CA ALA A 47 33.47 -57.86 -22.39
C ALA A 47 32.38 -57.18 -23.26
N HIS A 48 31.87 -57.87 -24.28
CA HIS A 48 30.77 -57.37 -25.10
C HIS A 48 29.48 -57.27 -24.28
N LYS A 49 29.17 -58.28 -23.48
CA LYS A 49 28.01 -58.27 -22.59
C LYS A 49 28.10 -57.13 -21.57
N ASP A 50 29.25 -56.96 -20.92
CA ASP A 50 29.48 -55.86 -19.98
C ASP A 50 29.34 -54.49 -20.66
N MET A 51 29.86 -54.36 -21.88
CA MET A 51 29.71 -53.14 -22.69
C MET A 51 28.24 -52.83 -22.98
N GLU A 52 27.44 -53.84 -23.34
CA GLU A 52 26.00 -53.67 -23.58
C GLU A 52 25.27 -53.24 -22.30
N GLU A 53 25.53 -53.89 -21.17
CA GLU A 53 24.93 -53.55 -19.88
C GLU A 53 25.26 -52.11 -19.45
N LEU A 54 26.54 -51.71 -19.55
CA LEU A 54 26.97 -50.35 -19.24
C LEU A 54 26.37 -49.31 -20.20
N ASN A 55 26.22 -49.66 -21.47
CA ASN A 55 25.63 -48.76 -22.46
C ASN A 55 24.12 -48.58 -22.23
N GLU A 56 23.41 -49.62 -21.83
CA GLU A 56 22.03 -49.51 -21.38
C GLU A 56 21.91 -48.60 -20.16
N GLU A 57 22.74 -48.79 -19.14
CA GLU A 57 22.73 -47.96 -17.94
C GLU A 57 23.02 -46.50 -18.27
N ARG A 58 24.05 -46.25 -19.09
CA ARG A 58 24.39 -44.92 -19.59
C ARG A 58 23.20 -44.28 -20.32
N SER A 59 22.54 -45.01 -21.21
CA SER A 59 21.38 -44.54 -21.97
C SER A 59 20.23 -44.15 -21.05
N ARG A 60 19.92 -44.98 -20.05
CA ARG A 60 18.88 -44.69 -19.04
C ARG A 60 19.22 -43.41 -18.26
N LYS A 61 20.45 -43.28 -17.77
CA LYS A 61 20.91 -42.07 -17.04
C LYS A 61 20.87 -40.82 -17.92
N GLN A 62 21.31 -40.93 -19.17
CA GLN A 62 21.29 -39.81 -20.11
C GLN A 62 19.86 -39.36 -20.42
N ASN A 63 18.93 -40.28 -20.59
CA ASN A 63 17.52 -39.96 -20.81
C ASN A 63 16.89 -39.28 -19.58
N ALA A 64 17.17 -39.80 -18.37
CA ALA A 64 16.71 -39.18 -17.13
C ALA A 64 17.25 -37.75 -16.97
N MET A 65 18.54 -37.53 -17.26
CA MET A 65 19.16 -36.20 -17.22
C MET A 65 18.52 -35.23 -18.22
N LYS A 66 18.27 -35.69 -19.46
CA LYS A 66 17.61 -34.87 -20.49
C LYS A 66 16.19 -34.47 -20.08
N MET A 67 15.43 -35.41 -19.51
CA MET A 67 14.08 -35.11 -19.00
C MET A 67 14.14 -34.05 -17.89
N ALA A 68 15.02 -34.21 -16.91
CA ALA A 68 15.19 -33.23 -15.84
C ALA A 68 15.62 -31.84 -16.35
N SER A 69 16.56 -31.79 -17.30
CA SER A 69 16.99 -30.52 -17.92
C SER A 69 15.83 -29.82 -18.62
N HIS A 70 15.05 -30.57 -19.39
CA HIS A 70 13.90 -30.03 -20.10
C HIS A 70 12.78 -29.58 -19.15
N ASP A 71 12.56 -30.28 -18.03
CA ASP A 71 11.59 -29.85 -17.02
C ASP A 71 12.04 -28.55 -16.33
N VAL A 72 13.34 -28.37 -16.09
CA VAL A 72 13.89 -27.09 -15.59
C VAL A 72 13.70 -25.98 -16.63
N GLU A 73 14.05 -26.22 -17.89
CA GLU A 73 13.87 -25.25 -18.98
C GLU A 73 12.40 -24.84 -19.17
N LYS A 74 11.47 -25.78 -19.01
CA LYS A 74 10.02 -25.51 -19.04
C LYS A 74 9.53 -24.65 -17.88
N LEU A 75 10.17 -24.74 -16.72
CA LEU A 75 9.78 -23.98 -15.53
C LEU A 75 10.35 -22.56 -15.51
N GLU A 76 11.46 -22.31 -16.22
CA GLU A 76 12.13 -21.01 -16.22
C GLU A 76 11.22 -19.84 -16.66
N PRO A 77 10.37 -19.97 -17.71
CA PRO A 77 9.44 -18.90 -18.09
C PRO A 77 8.42 -18.56 -17.01
N ALA A 78 7.84 -19.57 -16.35
CA ALA A 78 6.87 -19.37 -15.29
C ALA A 78 7.50 -18.72 -14.05
N LYS A 79 8.74 -19.10 -13.73
CA LYS A 79 9.54 -18.45 -12.68
C LYS A 79 9.81 -16.98 -13.03
N ALA A 80 10.27 -16.69 -14.25
CA ALA A 80 10.56 -15.33 -14.70
C ALA A 80 9.30 -14.44 -14.67
N GLU A 81 8.14 -14.98 -15.06
CA GLU A 81 6.86 -14.28 -14.96
C GLU A 81 6.47 -13.99 -13.51
N ALA A 82 6.62 -14.96 -12.61
CA ALA A 82 6.36 -14.78 -11.18
C ALA A 82 7.28 -13.72 -10.55
N GLU A 83 8.57 -13.73 -10.89
CA GLU A 83 9.53 -12.72 -10.44
C GLU A 83 9.16 -11.32 -10.95
N LEU A 84 8.75 -11.19 -12.21
CA LEU A 84 8.28 -9.92 -12.77
C LEU A 84 7.00 -9.42 -12.08
N CYS A 85 6.08 -10.32 -11.77
CA CYS A 85 4.85 -10.00 -11.03
C CYS A 85 5.19 -9.44 -9.65
N LEU A 86 6.06 -10.12 -8.89
CA LEU A 86 6.51 -9.66 -7.57
C LEU A 86 7.22 -8.31 -7.62
N GLN A 87 8.06 -8.08 -8.64
CA GLN A 87 8.71 -6.78 -8.85
C GLN A 87 7.68 -5.68 -9.13
N THR A 88 6.68 -5.96 -9.96
CA THR A 88 5.62 -5.02 -10.30
C THR A 88 4.74 -4.71 -9.09
N GLU A 89 4.40 -5.71 -8.28
CA GLU A 89 3.68 -5.51 -7.02
C GLU A 89 4.49 -4.67 -6.04
N ARG A 90 5.80 -4.91 -5.92
CA ARG A 90 6.68 -4.09 -5.08
C ARG A 90 6.64 -2.63 -5.53
N GLN A 91 6.79 -2.36 -6.82
CA GLN A 91 6.71 -1.01 -7.37
C GLN A 91 5.35 -0.35 -7.09
N LYS A 92 4.25 -1.10 -7.26
CA LYS A 92 2.90 -0.62 -6.93
C LYS A 92 2.79 -0.23 -5.46
N GLN A 93 3.27 -1.08 -4.56
CA GLN A 93 3.26 -0.81 -3.11
C GLN A 93 4.12 0.40 -2.73
N GLU A 94 5.31 0.55 -3.32
CA GLU A 94 6.16 1.72 -3.13
C GLU A 94 5.43 3.01 -3.55
N LYS A 95 4.78 3.02 -4.72
CA LYS A 95 4.01 4.17 -5.21
C LYS A 95 2.79 4.46 -4.34
N GLN A 96 2.08 3.43 -3.89
CA GLN A 96 0.93 3.59 -2.98
C GLN A 96 1.36 4.16 -1.63
N SER A 97 2.46 3.65 -1.05
CA SER A 97 3.04 4.18 0.19
C SER A 97 3.41 5.65 0.04
N ALA A 98 4.10 6.03 -1.04
CA ALA A 98 4.43 7.42 -1.33
C ALA A 98 3.18 8.31 -1.48
N LEU A 99 2.13 7.80 -2.13
CA LEU A 99 0.85 8.52 -2.25
C LEU A 99 0.19 8.74 -0.89
N TYR A 100 0.14 7.72 -0.03
CA TYR A 100 -0.42 7.84 1.31
C TYR A 100 0.37 8.81 2.19
N GLN A 101 1.70 8.76 2.13
CA GLN A 101 2.56 9.72 2.84
C GLN A 101 2.29 11.15 2.37
N LYS A 102 2.19 11.37 1.05
CA LYS A 102 1.87 12.69 0.49
C LYS A 102 0.49 13.19 0.94
N SER A 103 -0.53 12.34 0.89
CA SER A 103 -1.88 12.67 1.33
C SER A 103 -1.94 12.98 2.81
N ARG A 104 -1.26 12.18 3.65
CA ARG A 104 -1.13 12.43 5.09
C ARG A 104 -0.46 13.77 5.36
N ASN A 105 0.66 14.07 4.69
CA ASN A 105 1.38 15.33 4.89
C ASN A 105 0.53 16.54 4.49
N LYS A 106 -0.22 16.44 3.38
CA LYS A 106 -1.16 17.49 2.96
C LYS A 106 -2.28 17.69 3.98
N ALA A 107 -2.90 16.61 4.45
CA ALA A 107 -3.95 16.68 5.46
C ALA A 107 -3.42 17.27 6.78
N SER A 108 -2.20 16.89 7.19
CA SER A 108 -1.54 17.44 8.37
C SER A 108 -1.25 18.93 8.23
N ALA A 109 -0.74 19.38 7.09
CA ALA A 109 -0.50 20.80 6.84
C ALA A 109 -1.81 21.61 6.85
N PHE A 110 -2.86 21.09 6.21
CA PHE A 110 -4.18 21.72 6.23
C PHE A 110 -4.78 21.77 7.64
N ALA A 111 -4.61 20.72 8.44
CA ALA A 111 -5.07 20.71 9.83
C ALA A 111 -4.40 21.82 10.65
N VAL A 112 -3.08 22.01 10.50
CA VAL A 112 -2.34 23.10 11.15
C VAL A 112 -2.89 24.46 10.72
N GLU A 113 -3.09 24.71 9.42
CA GLU A 113 -3.68 25.98 8.95
C GLU A 113 -5.09 26.24 9.51
N VAL A 114 -5.90 25.18 9.65
CA VAL A 114 -7.25 25.29 10.22
C VAL A 114 -7.20 25.55 11.72
N GLU A 115 -6.28 24.91 12.44
CA GLU A 115 -6.06 25.16 13.87
C GLU A 115 -5.61 26.61 14.12
N GLU A 116 -4.66 27.13 13.33
CA GLU A 116 -4.23 28.53 13.43
C GLU A 116 -5.39 29.52 13.20
N LYS A 117 -6.24 29.25 12.19
CA LYS A 117 -7.43 30.07 11.91
C LYS A 117 -8.46 29.97 13.04
N ARG A 118 -8.69 28.77 13.58
CA ARG A 118 -9.58 28.55 14.72
C ARG A 118 -9.10 29.33 15.92
N ASP A 119 -7.81 29.26 16.22
CA ASP A 119 -7.23 29.93 17.39
C ASP A 119 -7.32 31.46 17.22
N ALA A 120 -7.01 31.99 16.04
CA ALA A 120 -7.18 33.42 15.73
C ALA A 120 -8.64 33.90 15.84
N LEU A 121 -9.61 33.11 15.35
CA LEU A 121 -11.03 33.42 15.48
C LEU A 121 -11.50 33.32 16.93
N SER A 122 -11.00 32.35 17.69
CA SER A 122 -11.33 32.19 19.11
C SER A 122 -10.83 33.37 19.94
N ALA A 123 -9.64 33.87 19.64
CA ALA A 123 -9.08 35.07 20.27
C ALA A 123 -9.90 36.32 19.94
N ARG A 124 -10.29 36.51 18.67
CA ARG A 124 -11.20 37.61 18.27
C ARG A 124 -12.55 37.52 18.95
N LEU A 125 -13.13 36.33 19.06
CA LEU A 125 -14.41 36.11 19.72
C LEU A 125 -14.33 36.42 21.22
N ALA A 126 -13.21 36.07 21.87
CA ALA A 126 -12.96 36.43 23.27
C ALA A 126 -12.85 37.95 23.47
N ASP A 127 -12.12 38.64 22.58
CA ASP A 127 -11.98 40.10 22.60
C ASP A 127 -13.32 40.81 22.36
N GLU A 128 -14.10 40.40 21.36
CA GLU A 128 -15.44 40.96 21.14
C GLU A 128 -16.40 40.68 22.28
N LYS A 129 -16.35 39.49 22.90
CA LYS A 129 -17.14 39.21 24.11
C LYS A 129 -16.77 40.11 25.28
N SER A 130 -15.48 40.40 25.48
CA SER A 130 -15.03 41.34 26.51
C SER A 130 -15.59 42.74 26.25
N LYS A 131 -15.43 43.25 25.02
CA LYS A 131 -15.95 44.57 24.61
C LYS A 131 -17.48 44.65 24.69
N ALA A 132 -18.18 43.57 24.35
CA ALA A 132 -19.63 43.50 24.48
C ALA A 132 -20.05 43.58 25.95
N GLY A 133 -19.35 42.87 26.85
CA GLY A 133 -19.58 42.95 28.29
C GLY A 133 -19.35 44.34 28.85
N GLU A 134 -18.22 44.97 28.49
CA GLU A 134 -17.91 46.36 28.88
C GLU A 134 -19.01 47.34 28.40
N LYS A 135 -19.42 47.25 27.14
CA LYS A 135 -20.51 48.07 26.60
C LYS A 135 -21.84 47.80 27.32
N GLU A 136 -22.14 46.56 27.68
CA GLU A 136 -23.37 46.22 28.38
C GLU A 136 -23.39 46.84 29.79
N ASP A 137 -22.25 46.85 30.48
CA ASP A 137 -22.08 47.50 31.78
C ASP A 137 -22.15 49.03 31.66
N GLU A 138 -21.53 49.61 30.63
CA GLU A 138 -21.67 51.03 30.30
C GLU A 138 -23.14 51.40 30.05
N LEU A 139 -23.86 50.60 29.26
CA LEU A 139 -25.27 50.83 28.93
C LEU A 139 -26.15 50.76 30.17
N LYS A 140 -25.92 49.79 31.07
CA LYS A 140 -26.59 49.70 32.38
C LYS A 140 -26.31 50.93 33.25
N SER A 141 -25.09 51.45 33.23
CA SER A 141 -24.73 52.66 33.98
C SER A 141 -25.41 53.91 33.41
N LEU A 142 -25.42 54.03 32.07
CA LEU A 142 -26.03 55.13 31.35
C LEU A 142 -27.55 55.13 31.52
N GLU A 143 -28.20 53.97 31.50
CA GLU A 143 -29.63 53.83 31.79
C GLU A 143 -29.99 54.27 33.21
N LYS A 144 -29.13 53.97 34.21
CA LYS A 144 -29.34 54.45 35.58
C LYS A 144 -29.25 55.97 35.65
N VAL A 145 -28.25 56.57 34.99
CA VAL A 145 -28.09 58.04 34.92
C VAL A 145 -29.26 58.67 34.18
N PHE A 146 -29.65 58.11 33.04
CA PHE A 146 -30.79 58.58 32.25
C PHE A 146 -32.10 58.52 33.05
N LYS A 147 -32.37 57.42 33.78
CA LYS A 147 -33.53 57.34 34.68
C LYS A 147 -33.52 58.38 35.78
N LYS A 148 -32.34 58.72 36.34
CA LYS A 148 -32.21 59.79 37.35
C LYS A 148 -32.47 61.16 36.72
N SER A 149 -31.79 61.48 35.62
CA SER A 149 -31.94 62.75 34.91
C SER A 149 -33.38 62.94 34.40
N LYS A 150 -34.03 61.88 33.90
CA LYS A 150 -35.44 61.91 33.51
C LYS A 150 -36.34 62.25 34.70
N LYS A 151 -36.13 61.65 35.87
CA LYS A 151 -36.90 62.00 37.09
C LYS A 151 -36.67 63.45 37.52
N GLU A 152 -35.45 63.95 37.42
CA GLU A 152 -35.13 65.35 37.75
C GLU A 152 -35.78 66.31 36.75
N HIS A 153 -35.73 65.99 35.46
CA HIS A 153 -36.39 66.74 34.41
C HIS A 153 -37.92 66.75 34.59
N ASP A 154 -38.53 65.59 34.86
CA ASP A 154 -39.97 65.47 35.11
C ASP A 154 -40.40 66.34 36.30
N LYS A 155 -39.63 66.32 37.40
CA LYS A 155 -39.85 67.23 38.55
C LYS A 155 -39.66 68.70 38.20
N GLY A 156 -38.67 69.02 37.38
CA GLY A 156 -38.42 70.38 36.90
C GLY A 156 -39.58 70.90 36.04
N VAL A 157 -40.15 70.04 35.18
CA VAL A 157 -41.34 70.34 34.38
C VAL A 157 -42.55 70.56 35.27
N GLU A 158 -42.78 69.71 36.27
CA GLU A 158 -43.86 69.89 37.24
C GLU A 158 -43.73 71.23 37.99
N ALA A 159 -42.54 71.55 38.50
CA ALA A 159 -42.27 72.81 39.18
C ALA A 159 -42.42 74.03 38.24
N GLN A 160 -42.01 73.90 36.97
CA GLN A 160 -42.20 74.93 35.96
C GLN A 160 -43.69 75.14 35.66
N ASP A 161 -44.48 74.07 35.54
CA ASP A 161 -45.93 74.16 35.32
C ASP A 161 -46.65 74.74 36.55
N GLU A 162 -46.22 74.42 37.76
CA GLU A 162 -46.71 75.05 38.99
C GLU A 162 -46.37 76.55 39.03
N SER A 163 -45.10 76.91 38.85
CA SER A 163 -44.67 78.32 38.76
C SER A 163 -45.37 79.07 37.63
N ARG A 164 -45.67 78.41 36.50
CA ARG A 164 -46.43 79.00 35.39
C ARG A 164 -47.88 79.22 35.77
N LYS A 165 -48.52 78.31 36.51
CA LYS A 165 -49.88 78.48 37.04
C LYS A 165 -49.93 79.58 38.09
N GLU A 166 -48.96 79.63 39.00
CA GLU A 166 -48.81 80.70 39.99
C GLU A 166 -48.58 82.05 39.31
N TYR A 167 -47.70 82.11 38.31
CA TYR A 167 -47.48 83.32 37.53
C TYR A 167 -48.76 83.76 36.79
N GLN A 168 -49.51 82.83 36.18
CA GLN A 168 -50.82 83.14 35.57
C GLN A 168 -51.86 83.59 36.60
N ALA A 169 -51.80 83.09 37.84
CA ALA A 169 -52.67 83.53 38.93
C ALA A 169 -52.31 84.94 39.40
N LEU A 170 -51.02 85.21 39.62
CA LEU A 170 -50.50 86.53 39.95
C LEU A 170 -50.74 87.54 38.82
N GLU A 171 -50.65 87.12 37.56
CA GLU A 171 -50.97 87.97 36.41
C GLU A 171 -52.46 88.30 36.38
N LYS A 172 -53.34 87.35 36.70
CA LYS A 172 -54.78 87.62 36.89
C LYS A 172 -55.04 88.54 38.09
N GLU A 173 -54.29 88.42 39.18
CA GLU A 173 -54.40 89.32 40.33
C GLU A 173 -53.84 90.71 40.04
N ASP A 174 -52.72 90.83 39.33
CA ASP A 174 -52.16 92.12 38.88
C ASP A 174 -53.11 92.81 37.89
N ILE A 175 -53.76 92.07 36.98
CA ILE A 175 -54.80 92.60 36.11
C ILE A 175 -55.99 93.10 36.94
N LYS A 176 -56.48 92.33 37.92
CA LYS A 176 -57.56 92.77 38.83
C LYS A 176 -57.19 94.00 39.64
N LEU A 177 -55.99 94.05 40.23
CA LEU A 177 -55.50 95.21 40.99
C LEU A 177 -55.29 96.43 40.10
N ARG A 178 -54.82 96.27 38.86
CA ARG A 178 -54.74 97.36 37.88
C ARG A 178 -56.13 97.86 37.46
N GLU A 179 -57.11 96.98 37.38
CA GLU A 179 -58.52 97.33 37.13
C GLU A 179 -59.14 98.05 38.34
N GLU A 180 -58.86 97.63 39.57
CA GLU A 180 -59.29 98.30 40.81
C GLU A 180 -58.62 99.68 41.00
N ILE A 181 -57.34 99.82 40.63
CA ILE A 181 -56.62 101.10 40.64
C ILE A 181 -57.14 102.04 39.54
N LYS A 182 -57.59 101.51 38.40
CA LYS A 182 -58.32 102.31 37.38
C LYS A 182 -59.73 102.67 37.83
N GLY A 183 -60.41 101.81 38.58
CA GLY A 183 -61.74 102.07 39.16
C GLY A 183 -61.73 103.09 40.29
N ASN A 184 -60.65 103.18 41.08
CA ASN A 184 -60.49 104.17 42.16
C ASN A 184 -59.91 105.53 41.70
N LYS A 185 -59.80 105.76 40.38
CA LYS A 185 -59.38 107.05 39.80
C LYS A 185 -60.37 107.65 38.79
N ALA A 186 -61.65 107.28 38.86
CA ALA A 186 -62.73 107.93 38.13
C ALA A 186 -63.92 108.21 39.05
#